data_AF-A0A2W1ZY93-F1
#
_entry.id   AF-A0A2W1ZY93-F1
#
_cell.length_a   1.000
_cell.length_b   1.000
_cell.length_c   1.000
_cell.angle_alpha   90.00
_cell.angle_beta   90.00
_cell.angle_gamma   90.00
#
_symmetry.space_group_name_H-M   'P 1'
#
loop_
_entity.id
_entity.type
_entity.pdbx_description
1 polymer ?
#
loop_
_entity_poly.entity_id
_entity_poly.type
_entity_poly.pdbx_seq_one_letter_code
_entity_poly.pdbx_strand_id
1 'polypeptide(L)'
;MTGYRIVATRTDGDTATVRASLRQGGRDVATTFTLDRTDSDWGVFPVWELEAPTLGQVELSVRGPAGTPVEVAGQRVTTGRDGTARLDALPGTYDVSVDGGKWYSAEGGSARVAGFGGTGSVPVAMTTTLTSAGERAAQQAVDRWVDACIASTDAAPSGCSFYAYGEDPAYTYSNQEWTLEQRPQVAVGGWLSRGWTVSTTTFGRATFTADISGPDGVGTATAGPMNVNVAGYVSGFTDAGATFESAIGNGASDTGS
;
A
#
# COMPACT_ATOMS: atom_id res chain seq x y z
N MET A 1 -21.83 19.62 -13.67
CA MET A 1 -23.14 19.81 -14.33
C MET A 1 -23.15 21.17 -15.01
N THR A 2 -23.60 21.28 -16.26
CA THR A 2 -23.54 22.54 -17.02
C THR A 2 -24.90 23.11 -17.41
N GLY A 3 -25.98 22.42 -17.07
CA GLY A 3 -27.34 22.86 -17.33
C GLY A 3 -28.35 21.86 -16.77
N TYR A 4 -29.61 22.30 -16.70
CA TYR A 4 -30.73 21.46 -16.31
C TYR A 4 -32.00 21.88 -17.04
N ARG A 5 -32.95 20.96 -17.17
CA ARG A 5 -34.31 21.22 -17.66
C ARG A 5 -35.29 20.42 -16.82
N ILE A 6 -36.34 21.08 -16.35
CA ILE A 6 -37.48 20.37 -15.75
C ILE A 6 -38.29 19.74 -16.88
N VAL A 7 -38.51 18.43 -16.78
CA VAL A 7 -39.24 17.64 -17.78
C VAL A 7 -40.70 17.50 -17.36
N ALA A 8 -40.95 17.21 -16.09
CA ALA A 8 -42.29 17.05 -15.55
C ALA A 8 -42.29 17.32 -14.04
N THR A 9 -43.42 17.81 -13.54
CA THR A 9 -43.72 17.91 -12.11
C THR A 9 -45.06 17.24 -11.84
N ARG A 10 -45.16 16.53 -10.72
CA ARG A 10 -46.42 15.93 -10.25
C ARG A 10 -46.53 16.11 -8.75
N THR A 11 -47.67 16.62 -8.30
CA THR A 11 -47.99 16.79 -6.89
C THR A 11 -49.05 15.77 -6.49
N ASP A 12 -48.87 15.15 -5.33
CA ASP A 12 -49.80 14.21 -4.72
C ASP A 12 -49.86 14.49 -3.22
N GLY A 13 -50.93 15.15 -2.77
CA GLY A 13 -51.06 15.60 -1.38
C GLY A 13 -49.92 16.51 -0.94
N ASP A 14 -49.19 16.06 0.08
CA ASP A 14 -48.04 16.75 0.67
C ASP A 14 -46.69 16.28 0.09
N THR A 15 -46.70 15.52 -1.00
CA THR A 15 -45.49 15.10 -1.72
C THR A 15 -45.50 15.59 -3.17
N ALA A 16 -44.34 15.95 -3.71
CA ALA A 16 -44.16 16.28 -5.11
C ALA A 16 -42.98 15.51 -5.71
N THR A 17 -43.12 15.11 -6.98
CA THR A 17 -42.04 14.49 -7.76
C THR A 17 -41.67 15.41 -8.92
N VAL A 18 -40.38 15.68 -9.06
CA VAL A 18 -39.83 16.54 -10.12
C VAL A 18 -38.87 15.71 -10.96
N ARG A 19 -39.25 15.47 -12.22
CA ARG A 19 -38.38 14.83 -13.20
C ARG A 19 -37.56 15.90 -13.90
N ALA A 20 -36.24 15.85 -13.74
CA ALA A 20 -35.28 16.74 -14.38
C ALA A 20 -34.39 15.99 -15.38
N SER A 21 -33.94 16.70 -16.40
CA SER A 21 -32.84 16.29 -17.28
C SER A 21 -31.63 17.17 -16.98
N LEU A 22 -30.53 16.56 -16.55
CA LEU A 22 -29.30 17.23 -16.14
C LEU A 22 -28.23 17.08 -17.22
N ARG A 23 -27.55 18.18 -17.57
CA ARG A 23 -26.45 18.15 -18.55
C ARG A 23 -25.13 17.83 -17.86
N GLN A 24 -24.57 16.66 -18.15
CA GLN A 24 -23.35 16.13 -17.54
C GLN A 24 -22.42 15.56 -18.61
N GLY A 25 -21.20 16.11 -18.72
CA GLY A 25 -20.22 15.65 -19.71
C GLY A 25 -20.77 15.67 -21.15
N GLY A 26 -21.57 16.68 -21.49
CA GLY A 26 -22.21 16.81 -22.80
C GLY A 26 -23.37 15.84 -23.06
N ARG A 27 -23.86 15.11 -22.06
CA ARG A 27 -25.02 14.20 -22.17
C ARG A 27 -26.14 14.62 -21.21
N ASP A 28 -27.36 14.28 -21.57
CA ASP A 28 -28.54 14.48 -20.74
C ASP A 28 -28.78 13.24 -19.87
N VAL A 29 -28.86 13.45 -18.56
CA VAL A 29 -29.08 12.40 -17.57
C VAL A 29 -30.40 12.69 -16.87
N ALA A 30 -31.36 11.77 -17.01
CA ALA A 30 -32.64 11.91 -16.32
C ALA A 30 -32.48 11.63 -14.82
N THR A 31 -33.16 12.42 -13.99
CA THR A 31 -33.18 12.27 -12.54
C THR A 31 -34.57 12.63 -12.03
N THR A 32 -34.99 11.96 -10.96
CA THR A 32 -36.24 12.28 -10.26
C THR A 32 -35.87 12.71 -8.86
N PHE A 33 -36.43 13.84 -8.45
CA PHE A 33 -36.34 14.37 -7.10
C PHE A 33 -37.70 14.26 -6.42
N THR A 34 -37.70 13.96 -5.13
CA THR A 34 -38.89 13.96 -4.28
C THR A 34 -38.83 15.16 -3.36
N LEU A 35 -39.97 15.80 -3.15
CA LEU A 35 -40.10 16.95 -2.27
C LEU A 35 -41.29 16.73 -1.34
N ASP A 36 -41.14 17.14 -0.10
CA ASP A 36 -42.21 17.14 0.89
C ASP A 36 -42.69 18.55 1.16
N ARG A 37 -43.99 18.72 1.38
CA ARG A 37 -44.56 19.99 1.82
C ARG A 37 -44.29 20.14 3.31
N THR A 38 -43.58 21.21 3.67
CA THR A 38 -43.20 21.46 5.07
C THR A 38 -43.95 22.63 5.68
N ASP A 39 -44.45 23.56 4.86
CA ASP A 39 -45.21 24.71 5.33
C ASP A 39 -46.09 25.31 4.20
N SER A 40 -46.73 26.45 4.48
CA SER A 40 -47.42 27.30 3.52
C SER A 40 -47.05 28.77 3.72
N ASP A 41 -46.53 29.41 2.68
CA ASP A 41 -46.35 30.85 2.64
C ASP A 41 -47.69 31.53 2.33
N TRP A 42 -47.99 32.61 3.06
CA TRP A 42 -49.28 33.33 3.02
C TRP A 42 -50.53 32.44 3.22
N GLY A 43 -50.38 31.25 3.83
CA GLY A 43 -51.46 30.29 4.07
C GLY A 43 -52.03 29.60 2.83
N VAL A 44 -51.47 29.84 1.64
CA VAL A 44 -51.99 29.31 0.36
C VAL A 44 -50.91 28.80 -0.60
N PHE A 45 -49.65 29.24 -0.45
CA PHE A 45 -48.56 28.80 -1.32
C PHE A 45 -47.76 27.72 -0.61
N PRO A 46 -47.83 26.45 -1.04
CA PRO A 46 -47.09 25.39 -0.38
C PRO A 46 -45.58 25.64 -0.46
N VAL A 47 -44.90 25.50 0.68
CA VAL A 47 -43.44 25.47 0.79
C VAL A 47 -43.00 24.02 0.66
N TRP A 48 -42.15 23.76 -0.32
CA TRP A 48 -41.64 22.43 -0.62
C TRP A 48 -40.17 22.33 -0.24
N GLU A 49 -39.83 21.28 0.51
CA GLU A 49 -38.46 20.92 0.85
C GLU A 49 -38.03 19.72 0.02
N LEU A 50 -36.81 19.77 -0.52
CA LEU A 50 -36.23 18.69 -1.31
C LEU A 50 -35.75 17.57 -0.38
N GLU A 51 -36.24 16.35 -0.58
CA GLU A 51 -35.64 15.18 0.05
C GLU A 51 -34.21 14.99 -0.46
N ALA A 52 -33.27 14.72 0.45
CA ALA A 52 -31.87 14.51 0.10
C ALA A 52 -31.73 13.33 -0.89
N PRO A 53 -31.31 13.58 -2.15
CA PRO A 53 -31.21 12.52 -3.13
C PRO A 53 -30.07 11.58 -2.80
N THR A 54 -30.24 10.28 -3.08
CA THR A 54 -29.15 9.30 -2.96
C THR A 54 -28.01 9.68 -3.91
N LEU A 55 -26.85 9.98 -3.33
CA LEU A 55 -25.65 10.33 -4.09
C LEU A 55 -25.05 9.10 -4.78
N GLY A 56 -24.33 9.33 -5.88
CA GLY A 56 -23.46 8.30 -6.44
C GLY A 56 -22.15 8.23 -5.66
N GLN A 57 -21.27 7.31 -6.04
CA GLN A 57 -20.01 7.09 -5.31
C GLN A 57 -18.80 7.13 -6.23
N VAL A 58 -17.73 7.77 -5.77
CA VAL A 58 -16.38 7.57 -6.29
C VAL A 58 -15.81 6.32 -5.62
N GLU A 59 -15.55 5.29 -6.41
CA GLU A 59 -14.88 4.07 -5.95
C GLU A 59 -13.40 4.07 -6.37
N LEU A 60 -12.53 3.73 -5.42
CA LEU A 60 -11.09 3.73 -5.60
C LEU A 60 -10.50 2.38 -5.20
N SER A 61 -9.46 1.96 -5.92
CA SER A 61 -8.66 0.78 -5.58
C SER A 61 -7.18 1.09 -5.76
N VAL A 62 -6.43 1.17 -4.68
CA VAL A 62 -4.98 1.40 -4.68
C VAL A 62 -4.25 0.11 -4.34
N ARG A 63 -3.37 -0.33 -5.24
CA ARG A 63 -2.35 -1.34 -4.94
C ARG A 63 -1.16 -0.63 -4.31
N GLY A 64 -1.18 -0.52 -2.99
CA GLY A 64 -0.20 0.18 -2.16
C GLY A 64 -0.42 -0.08 -0.67
N PRO A 65 0.32 0.62 0.21
CA PRO A 65 0.18 0.49 1.66
C PRO A 65 -1.25 0.68 2.16
N ALA A 66 -1.61 -0.04 3.22
CA ALA A 66 -2.87 0.21 3.92
C ALA A 66 -2.92 1.66 4.42
N GLY A 67 -4.08 2.32 4.33
CA GLY A 67 -4.19 3.73 4.72
C GLY A 67 -3.50 4.70 3.76
N THR A 68 -3.28 4.30 2.50
CA THR A 68 -2.69 5.18 1.48
C THR A 68 -3.54 6.45 1.36
N PRO A 69 -2.95 7.64 1.52
CA PRO A 69 -3.66 8.89 1.30
C PRO A 69 -3.95 9.10 -0.19
N VAL A 70 -5.19 9.48 -0.49
CA VAL A 70 -5.66 9.79 -1.83
C VAL A 70 -6.36 11.14 -1.80
N GLU A 71 -6.12 11.98 -2.80
CA GLU A 71 -6.90 13.19 -3.01
C GLU A 71 -7.92 12.98 -4.11
N VAL A 72 -9.16 13.40 -3.86
CA VAL A 72 -10.28 13.37 -4.79
C VAL A 72 -10.83 14.79 -4.88
N ALA A 73 -10.61 15.47 -6.00
CA ALA A 73 -10.99 16.87 -6.20
C ALA A 73 -10.60 17.81 -5.03
N GLY A 74 -9.39 17.63 -4.49
CA GLY A 74 -8.85 18.42 -3.38
C GLY A 74 -9.30 17.99 -1.98
N GLN A 75 -10.15 16.96 -1.86
CA GLN A 75 -10.48 16.34 -0.59
C GLN A 75 -9.58 15.13 -0.32
N ARG A 76 -8.93 15.11 0.84
CA ARG A 76 -8.07 14.00 1.25
C ARG A 76 -8.89 12.89 1.92
N VAL A 77 -8.64 11.66 1.49
CA VAL A 77 -9.16 10.42 2.09
C VAL A 77 -8.06 9.39 2.22
N THR A 78 -8.33 8.29 2.92
CA THR A 78 -7.39 7.17 3.06
C THR A 78 -8.06 5.87 2.65
N THR A 79 -7.27 4.96 2.07
CA THR A 79 -7.75 3.62 1.74
C THR A 79 -7.91 2.74 2.97
N GLY A 80 -8.84 1.79 2.90
CA GLY A 80 -8.95 0.68 3.84
C GLY A 80 -7.77 -0.27 3.76
N ARG A 81 -7.79 -1.33 4.60
CA ARG A 81 -6.74 -2.36 4.62
C ARG A 81 -6.68 -3.18 3.32
N ASP A 82 -7.80 -3.26 2.61
CA ASP A 82 -7.93 -3.90 1.29
C ASP A 82 -7.51 -2.99 0.13
N GLY A 83 -7.04 -1.77 0.42
CA GLY A 83 -6.65 -0.79 -0.57
C GLY A 83 -7.81 -0.04 -1.22
N THR A 84 -9.04 -0.19 -0.73
CA THR A 84 -10.22 0.46 -1.33
C THR A 84 -10.68 1.70 -0.57
N ALA A 85 -11.31 2.65 -1.26
CA ALA A 85 -12.01 3.77 -0.64
C ALA A 85 -13.27 4.11 -1.43
N ARG A 86 -14.29 4.60 -0.73
CA ARG A 86 -15.55 5.09 -1.31
C ARG A 86 -15.90 6.45 -0.76
N LEU A 87 -16.37 7.34 -1.64
CA LEU A 87 -16.82 8.67 -1.27
C LEU A 87 -18.14 8.94 -1.95
N ASP A 88 -19.13 9.41 -1.20
CA ASP A 88 -20.35 9.93 -1.79
C ASP A 88 -20.03 11.22 -2.54
N ALA A 89 -20.55 11.32 -3.76
CA ALA A 89 -20.22 12.40 -4.67
C ALA A 89 -21.43 12.81 -5.50
N LEU A 90 -21.48 14.10 -5.80
CA LEU A 90 -22.42 14.62 -6.76
C LEU A 90 -22.08 14.10 -8.17
N PRO A 91 -23.01 14.20 -9.12
CA PRO A 91 -22.72 13.83 -10.49
C PRO A 91 -21.63 14.72 -11.11
N GLY A 92 -20.55 14.11 -11.58
CA GLY A 92 -19.39 14.85 -12.02
C GLY A 92 -18.22 13.97 -12.45
N THR A 93 -17.14 14.64 -12.79
CA THR A 93 -15.83 14.04 -13.06
C THR A 93 -14.88 14.57 -12.00
N TYR A 94 -14.14 13.66 -11.35
CA TYR A 94 -13.29 13.94 -10.22
C TYR A 94 -11.89 13.45 -10.51
N ASP A 95 -10.91 14.35 -10.46
CA ASP A 95 -9.50 13.96 -10.54
C ASP A 95 -9.08 13.29 -9.24
N VAL A 96 -8.32 12.21 -9.39
CA VAL A 96 -7.87 11.34 -8.31
C VAL A 96 -6.36 11.20 -8.38
N SER A 97 -5.68 11.40 -7.25
CA SER A 97 -4.24 11.20 -7.13
C SER A 97 -3.87 10.56 -5.79
N VAL A 98 -2.83 9.73 -5.81
CA VAL A 98 -2.22 9.20 -4.57
C VAL A 98 -1.23 10.23 -4.02
N ASP A 99 -1.29 10.48 -2.71
CA ASP A 99 -0.25 11.21 -2.00
C ASP A 99 0.56 10.26 -1.12
N GLY A 100 1.63 9.70 -1.71
CA GLY A 100 2.65 8.93 -1.00
C GLY A 100 3.80 9.78 -0.46
N GLY A 101 3.64 11.11 -0.43
CA GLY A 101 4.67 12.06 -0.07
C GLY A 101 5.93 11.89 -0.93
N LYS A 102 7.10 11.85 -0.28
CA LYS A 102 8.37 11.65 -0.98
C LYS A 102 8.67 10.20 -1.32
N TRP A 103 7.89 9.22 -0.85
CA TRP A 103 8.29 7.81 -0.86
C TRP A 103 7.80 7.04 -2.07
N TYR A 104 6.55 7.27 -2.47
CA TYR A 104 5.93 6.59 -3.60
C TYR A 104 4.91 7.50 -4.27
N SER A 105 4.59 7.19 -5.52
CA SER A 105 3.55 7.85 -6.29
C SER A 105 2.74 6.80 -7.04
N ALA A 106 1.60 7.20 -7.59
CA ALA A 106 0.86 6.39 -8.56
C ALA A 106 0.44 7.29 -9.72
N GLU A 107 0.27 6.70 -10.90
CA GLU A 107 -0.44 7.39 -11.96
C GLU A 107 -1.88 7.65 -11.50
N GLY A 108 -2.28 8.92 -11.51
CA GLY A 108 -3.62 9.33 -11.11
C GLY A 108 -4.68 8.87 -12.12
N GLY A 109 -5.94 9.17 -11.81
CA GLY A 109 -7.05 8.83 -12.67
C GLY A 109 -8.20 9.81 -12.55
N SER A 110 -9.30 9.52 -13.23
CA SER A 110 -10.50 10.34 -13.19
C SER A 110 -11.72 9.47 -12.94
N ALA A 111 -12.40 9.72 -11.82
CA ALA A 111 -13.63 9.03 -11.48
C ALA A 111 -14.83 9.78 -12.08
N ARG A 112 -15.76 9.04 -12.67
CA ARG A 112 -17.01 9.60 -13.20
C ARG A 112 -18.20 9.06 -12.43
N VAL A 113 -18.94 9.97 -11.82
CA VAL A 113 -20.21 9.68 -11.13
C VAL A 113 -21.36 10.13 -12.04
N ALA A 114 -22.22 9.19 -12.42
CA ALA A 114 -23.30 9.43 -13.36
C ALA A 114 -24.63 9.60 -12.61
N GLY A 115 -25.23 10.79 -12.68
CA GLY A 115 -26.53 11.04 -12.07
C GLY A 115 -26.61 10.73 -10.57
N PHE A 116 -27.84 10.74 -10.06
CA PHE A 116 -28.17 10.36 -8.68
C PHE A 116 -28.73 8.93 -8.67
N GLY A 117 -28.63 8.23 -7.54
CA GLY A 117 -29.23 6.90 -7.36
C GLY A 117 -28.32 5.81 -6.80
N GLY A 118 -27.23 6.15 -6.11
CA GLY A 118 -26.40 5.15 -5.42
C GLY A 118 -25.59 4.23 -6.33
N THR A 119 -25.50 4.53 -7.62
CA THR A 119 -24.65 3.78 -8.55
C THR A 119 -23.18 4.15 -8.32
N GLY A 120 -22.35 3.14 -8.07
CA GLY A 120 -20.90 3.31 -7.97
C GLY A 120 -20.29 3.70 -9.32
N SER A 121 -19.24 4.53 -9.29
CA SER A 121 -18.38 4.73 -10.46
C SER A 121 -17.67 3.43 -10.82
N VAL A 122 -17.20 3.31 -12.06
CA VAL A 122 -16.14 2.31 -12.35
C VAL A 122 -14.95 2.62 -11.43
N PRO A 123 -14.43 1.63 -10.68
CA PRO A 123 -13.33 1.89 -9.76
C PRO A 123 -12.11 2.48 -10.46
N VAL A 124 -11.57 3.55 -9.90
CA VAL A 124 -10.27 4.08 -10.34
C VAL A 124 -9.18 3.22 -9.70
N ALA A 125 -8.55 2.38 -10.53
CA ALA A 125 -7.46 1.51 -10.11
C ALA A 125 -6.11 2.22 -10.26
N MET A 126 -5.34 2.29 -9.18
CA MET A 126 -4.01 2.90 -9.13
C MET A 126 -3.01 1.91 -8.55
N THR A 127 -1.77 1.95 -9.02
CA THR A 127 -0.68 1.11 -8.51
C THR A 127 0.48 1.99 -8.09
N THR A 128 0.97 1.81 -6.86
CA THR A 128 2.05 2.64 -6.32
C THR A 128 3.41 2.16 -6.79
N THR A 129 4.24 3.09 -7.24
CA THR A 129 5.64 2.90 -7.60
C THR A 129 6.50 3.72 -6.65
N LEU A 130 7.63 3.16 -6.21
CA LEU A 130 8.57 3.90 -5.37
C LEU A 130 9.18 5.06 -6.15
N THR A 131 9.40 6.17 -5.46
CA THR A 131 10.28 7.23 -5.96
C THR A 131 11.74 6.84 -5.70
N SER A 132 12.69 7.59 -6.24
CA SER A 132 14.12 7.43 -5.91
C SER A 132 14.43 7.65 -4.42
N ALA A 133 13.59 8.37 -3.66
CA ALA A 133 13.75 8.47 -2.21
C ALA A 133 13.18 7.22 -1.50
N GLY A 134 12.06 6.68 -1.99
CA GLY A 134 11.50 5.40 -1.54
C GLY A 134 12.45 4.24 -1.75
N GLU A 135 13.04 4.12 -2.94
CA GLU A 135 14.02 3.08 -3.28
C GLU A 135 15.26 3.15 -2.38
N ARG A 136 15.80 4.35 -2.14
CA ARG A 136 16.94 4.53 -1.21
C ARG A 136 16.58 4.14 0.22
N ALA A 137 15.40 4.51 0.70
CA ALA A 137 14.97 4.13 2.05
C ALA A 137 14.70 2.62 2.17
N ALA A 138 14.16 2.00 1.12
CA ALA A 138 14.01 0.55 1.02
C ALA A 138 15.37 -0.16 1.09
N GLN A 139 16.34 0.29 0.29
CA GLN A 139 17.71 -0.23 0.32
C GLN A 139 18.34 -0.09 1.71
N GLN A 140 18.21 1.07 2.35
CA GLN A 140 18.74 1.28 3.71
C GLN A 140 18.08 0.36 4.74
N ALA A 141 16.79 0.06 4.61
CA ALA A 141 16.12 -0.88 5.50
C ALA A 141 16.62 -2.32 5.32
N VAL A 142 16.87 -2.72 4.07
CA VAL A 142 17.53 -3.99 3.74
C VAL A 142 18.95 -4.04 4.31
N ASP A 143 19.73 -2.98 4.14
CA ASP A 143 21.10 -2.90 4.63
C ASP A 143 21.16 -3.04 6.15
N ARG A 144 20.26 -2.39 6.88
CA ARG A 144 20.13 -2.54 8.34
C ARG A 144 19.81 -3.97 8.75
N TRP A 145 18.98 -4.69 7.99
CA TRP A 145 18.69 -6.09 8.26
C TRP A 145 19.93 -6.98 8.05
N VAL A 146 20.68 -6.76 6.96
CA VAL A 146 21.95 -7.46 6.72
C VAL A 146 22.96 -7.16 7.84
N ASP A 147 23.09 -5.90 8.24
CA ASP A 147 24.02 -5.48 9.29
C ASP A 147 23.66 -6.11 10.64
N ALA A 148 22.37 -6.18 10.97
CA ALA A 148 21.91 -6.86 12.18
C ALA A 148 22.25 -8.37 12.16
N CYS A 149 22.14 -9.02 11.00
CA CYS A 149 22.53 -10.42 10.84
C CYS A 149 24.04 -10.63 11.03
N ILE A 150 24.86 -9.74 10.47
CA ILE A 150 26.32 -9.80 10.58
C ILE A 150 26.81 -9.43 11.99
N ALA A 151 26.07 -8.60 12.71
CA ALA A 151 26.38 -8.26 14.10
C ALA A 151 26.04 -9.39 15.10
N SER A 152 25.39 -10.46 14.66
CA SER A 152 25.10 -11.62 15.51
C SER A 152 26.38 -12.35 15.90
N THR A 153 26.41 -12.92 17.09
CA THR A 153 27.47 -13.83 17.55
C THR A 153 27.06 -15.30 17.45
N ASP A 154 25.84 -15.59 16.99
CA ASP A 154 25.36 -16.97 16.85
C ASP A 154 25.88 -17.59 15.54
N ALA A 155 26.32 -18.85 15.58
CA ALA A 155 26.64 -19.60 14.36
C ALA A 155 25.43 -19.79 13.42
N ALA A 156 24.20 -19.67 13.93
CA ALA A 156 22.98 -19.71 13.11
C ALA A 156 22.03 -18.57 13.51
N PRO A 157 22.32 -17.31 13.10
CA PRO A 157 21.54 -16.16 13.51
C PRO A 157 20.08 -16.28 13.09
N SER A 158 19.15 -16.07 14.03
CA SER A 158 17.73 -16.20 13.74
C SER A 158 17.23 -15.08 12.81
N GLY A 159 16.48 -15.47 11.78
CA GLY A 159 15.93 -14.58 10.77
C GLY A 159 16.95 -14.14 9.72
N CYS A 160 18.09 -14.83 9.58
CA CYS A 160 19.16 -14.53 8.64
C CYS A 160 19.33 -15.61 7.58
N SER A 161 19.95 -15.25 6.45
CA SER A 161 20.03 -16.12 5.28
C SER A 161 21.23 -17.07 5.27
N PHE A 162 22.09 -16.98 6.28
CA PHE A 162 23.33 -17.72 6.37
C PHE A 162 23.47 -18.32 7.77
N TYR A 163 24.20 -19.42 7.86
CA TYR A 163 24.54 -20.11 9.10
C TYR A 163 25.80 -20.95 8.88
N ALA A 164 26.66 -20.99 9.89
CA ALA A 164 27.81 -21.86 9.94
C ALA A 164 27.38 -23.26 10.36
N TYR A 165 28.04 -24.28 9.80
CA TYR A 165 27.79 -25.70 10.11
C TYR A 165 29.12 -26.39 10.40
N GLY A 166 29.05 -27.59 10.97
CA GLY A 166 30.23 -28.40 11.27
C GLY A 166 30.82 -28.16 12.65
N GLU A 167 30.03 -27.67 13.60
CA GLU A 167 30.42 -27.64 15.01
C GLU A 167 30.68 -29.07 15.53
N ASP A 168 31.84 -29.28 16.13
CA ASP A 168 32.19 -30.52 16.81
C ASP A 168 31.87 -30.37 18.31
N PRO A 169 30.97 -31.21 18.86
CA PRO A 169 30.59 -31.12 20.27
C PRO A 169 31.77 -31.40 21.24
N ALA A 170 32.90 -31.92 20.76
CA ALA A 170 34.11 -32.07 21.57
C ALA A 170 34.82 -30.73 21.84
N TYR A 171 34.49 -29.66 21.11
CA TYR A 171 35.10 -28.34 21.23
C TYR A 171 34.13 -27.30 21.79
N THR A 172 34.65 -26.37 22.58
CA THR A 172 33.94 -25.16 23.02
C THR A 172 34.28 -24.01 22.08
N TYR A 173 33.25 -23.31 21.61
CA TYR A 173 33.37 -22.17 20.69
C TYR A 173 33.13 -20.85 21.43
N SER A 174 34.04 -19.90 21.25
CA SER A 174 34.00 -18.57 21.87
C SER A 174 34.43 -17.49 20.86
N ASN A 175 34.25 -16.21 21.18
CA ASN A 175 34.60 -15.09 20.29
C ASN A 175 34.07 -15.26 18.85
N GLN A 176 32.80 -15.68 18.76
CA GLN A 176 32.13 -15.97 17.51
C GLN A 176 31.78 -14.65 16.79
N GLU A 177 32.18 -14.55 15.53
CA GLU A 177 32.01 -13.33 14.72
C GLU A 177 31.68 -13.67 13.27
N TRP A 178 30.79 -12.88 12.69
CA TRP A 178 30.52 -12.85 11.26
C TRP A 178 31.19 -11.65 10.61
N THR A 179 31.90 -11.88 9.51
CA THR A 179 32.48 -10.83 8.67
C THR A 179 31.77 -10.80 7.31
N LEU A 180 31.21 -9.65 6.95
CA LEU A 180 30.66 -9.42 5.61
C LEU A 180 31.78 -9.03 4.64
N GLU A 181 32.15 -9.95 3.75
CA GLU A 181 33.16 -9.74 2.72
C GLU A 181 32.57 -8.97 1.53
N GLN A 182 31.35 -9.32 1.14
CA GLN A 182 30.64 -8.70 0.03
C GLN A 182 29.18 -8.48 0.41
N ARG A 183 28.69 -7.25 0.26
CA ARG A 183 27.28 -6.94 0.49
C ARG A 183 26.41 -7.45 -0.66
N PRO A 184 25.25 -8.10 -0.38
CA PRO A 184 24.32 -8.46 -1.44
C PRO A 184 23.77 -7.23 -2.15
N GLN A 185 23.50 -7.38 -3.45
CA GLN A 185 22.71 -6.40 -4.20
C GLN A 185 21.28 -6.91 -4.33
N VAL A 186 20.32 -6.00 -4.21
CA VAL A 186 18.89 -6.32 -4.29
C VAL A 186 18.20 -5.46 -5.34
N ALA A 187 17.09 -5.97 -5.86
CA ALA A 187 16.11 -5.20 -6.61
C ALA A 187 14.84 -5.05 -5.78
N VAL A 188 14.23 -3.87 -5.86
CA VAL A 188 12.90 -3.61 -5.30
C VAL A 188 11.89 -3.62 -6.45
N GLY A 189 10.98 -4.59 -6.42
CA GLY A 189 9.93 -4.75 -7.43
C GLY A 189 8.64 -4.01 -7.08
N GLY A 190 7.60 -4.27 -7.87
CA GLY A 190 6.28 -3.67 -7.67
C GLY A 190 5.60 -4.11 -6.37
N TRP A 191 4.58 -3.35 -5.97
CA TRP A 191 3.69 -3.68 -4.86
C TRP A 191 2.89 -4.96 -5.16
N LEU A 192 2.92 -5.93 -4.24
CA LEU A 192 2.07 -7.13 -4.29
C LEU A 192 0.91 -7.04 -3.30
N SER A 193 0.71 -8.04 -2.44
CA SER A 193 -0.40 -8.02 -1.47
C SER A 193 -0.08 -7.26 -0.18
N ARG A 194 1.20 -7.20 0.21
CA ARG A 194 1.63 -6.69 1.53
C ARG A 194 2.83 -5.74 1.50
N GLY A 195 3.40 -5.49 0.33
CA GLY A 195 4.62 -4.68 0.21
C GLY A 195 5.22 -4.68 -1.19
N TRP A 196 6.18 -3.78 -1.40
CA TRP A 196 7.09 -3.84 -2.54
C TRP A 196 8.03 -5.01 -2.36
N THR A 197 8.13 -5.87 -3.36
CA THR A 197 8.99 -7.06 -3.29
C THR A 197 10.46 -6.69 -3.22
N VAL A 198 11.24 -7.43 -2.45
CA VAL A 198 12.70 -7.33 -2.42
C VAL A 198 13.27 -8.69 -2.74
N SER A 199 14.18 -8.74 -3.71
CA SER A 199 14.88 -9.95 -4.13
C SER A 199 16.35 -9.68 -4.39
N THR A 200 17.19 -10.64 -4.04
CA THR A 200 18.63 -10.60 -4.33
C THR A 200 18.89 -10.69 -5.84
N THR A 201 19.69 -9.77 -6.36
CA THR A 201 20.20 -9.81 -7.74
C THR A 201 21.63 -10.32 -7.79
N THR A 202 22.43 -10.02 -6.75
CA THR A 202 23.79 -10.55 -6.56
C THR A 202 23.96 -10.97 -5.12
N PHE A 203 24.34 -12.22 -4.90
CA PHE A 203 24.63 -12.74 -3.57
C PHE A 203 25.78 -11.97 -2.92
N GLY A 204 25.63 -11.66 -1.64
CA GLY A 204 26.73 -11.25 -0.79
C GLY A 204 27.52 -12.46 -0.31
N ARG A 205 28.61 -12.20 0.41
CA ARG A 205 29.51 -13.19 0.98
C ARG A 205 29.83 -12.85 2.42
N ALA A 206 29.68 -13.83 3.31
CA ALA A 206 30.07 -13.71 4.70
C ALA A 206 30.86 -14.94 5.17
N THR A 207 31.81 -14.70 6.06
CA THR A 207 32.63 -15.72 6.70
C THR A 207 32.42 -15.66 8.21
N PHE A 208 32.37 -16.82 8.84
CA PHE A 208 32.26 -16.99 10.28
C PHE A 208 33.61 -17.41 10.85
N THR A 209 33.98 -16.85 11.98
CA THR A 209 35.16 -17.24 12.75
C THR A 209 34.82 -17.41 14.22
N ALA A 210 35.49 -18.34 14.90
CA ALA A 210 35.38 -18.54 16.33
C ALA A 210 36.69 -19.09 16.90
N ASP A 211 36.98 -18.75 18.15
CA ASP A 211 38.04 -19.42 18.91
C ASP A 211 37.51 -20.74 19.46
N ILE A 212 38.29 -21.82 19.29
CA ILE A 212 37.96 -23.16 19.78
C ILE A 212 38.91 -23.60 20.88
N SER A 213 38.37 -24.34 21.85
CA SER A 213 39.15 -25.02 22.89
C SER A 213 38.58 -26.42 23.14
N GLY A 214 39.45 -27.43 23.18
CA GLY A 214 39.04 -28.83 23.29
C GLY A 214 40.18 -29.79 23.65
N PRO A 215 39.97 -31.12 23.52
CA PRO A 215 40.92 -32.15 23.91
C PRO A 215 42.31 -32.01 23.27
N ASP A 216 42.39 -31.50 22.04
CA ASP A 216 43.63 -31.37 21.28
C ASP A 216 44.27 -29.97 21.38
N GLY A 217 43.72 -29.08 22.22
CA GLY A 217 44.26 -27.73 22.47
C GLY A 217 43.31 -26.59 22.08
N VAL A 218 43.89 -25.43 21.76
CA VAL A 218 43.18 -24.23 21.33
C VAL A 218 43.48 -23.88 19.88
N GLY A 219 42.55 -23.22 19.18
CA GLY A 219 42.73 -22.81 17.79
C GLY A 219 41.62 -21.88 17.31
N THR A 220 41.53 -21.70 15.99
CA THR A 220 40.49 -20.89 15.34
C THR A 220 39.72 -21.78 14.38
N ALA A 221 38.39 -21.78 14.51
CA ALA A 221 37.47 -22.36 13.53
C ALA A 221 37.03 -21.27 12.54
N THR A 222 36.91 -21.65 11.27
CA THR A 222 36.42 -20.78 10.20
C THR A 222 35.39 -21.53 9.36
N ALA A 223 34.30 -20.88 8.99
CA ALA A 223 33.34 -21.38 8.01
C ALA A 223 33.05 -20.30 6.96
N GLY A 224 32.98 -20.68 5.68
CA GLY A 224 32.64 -19.76 4.59
C GLY A 224 33.54 -19.86 3.36
N PRO A 225 33.31 -19.01 2.35
CA PRO A 225 32.32 -17.93 2.35
C PRO A 225 30.90 -18.43 2.03
N MET A 226 29.92 -18.02 2.84
CA MET A 226 28.51 -18.33 2.66
C MET A 226 27.80 -17.27 1.83
N ASN A 227 26.77 -17.68 1.08
CA ASN A 227 25.90 -16.74 0.38
C ASN A 227 25.09 -15.93 1.38
N VAL A 228 25.10 -14.60 1.22
CA VAL A 228 24.15 -13.70 1.88
C VAL A 228 23.10 -13.31 0.87
N ASN A 229 21.83 -13.57 1.18
CA ASN A 229 20.70 -13.19 0.34
C ASN A 229 19.60 -12.54 1.16
N VAL A 230 18.88 -11.67 0.48
CA VAL A 230 17.72 -10.96 0.97
C VAL A 230 16.52 -11.36 0.12
N ALA A 231 15.44 -11.74 0.78
CA ALA A 231 14.12 -11.84 0.19
C ALA A 231 13.09 -11.32 1.19
N GLY A 232 12.10 -10.58 0.73
CA GLY A 232 11.12 -9.99 1.61
C GLY A 232 10.30 -8.90 0.96
N TYR A 233 9.79 -8.00 1.79
CA TYR A 233 8.90 -6.93 1.37
C TYR A 233 9.22 -5.64 2.11
N VAL A 234 9.08 -4.51 1.43
CA VAL A 234 8.94 -3.21 2.09
C VAL A 234 7.46 -2.95 2.30
N SER A 235 6.99 -2.95 3.54
CA SER A 235 5.56 -2.87 3.87
C SER A 235 5.04 -1.45 4.05
N GLY A 236 5.93 -0.48 4.29
CA GLY A 236 5.54 0.92 4.46
C GLY A 236 6.71 1.84 4.80
N PHE A 237 6.37 3.12 5.00
CA PHE A 237 7.31 4.19 5.28
C PHE A 237 6.85 5.02 6.47
N THR A 238 7.80 5.45 7.28
CA THR A 238 7.64 6.44 8.34
C THR A 238 8.71 7.52 8.17
N ASP A 239 8.74 8.52 9.06
CA ASP A 239 9.84 9.49 9.09
C ASP A 239 11.20 8.84 9.38
N ALA A 240 11.21 7.67 10.05
CA ALA A 240 12.43 6.87 10.28
C ALA A 240 12.90 6.09 9.03
N GLY A 241 12.13 6.12 7.94
CA GLY A 241 12.42 5.43 6.69
C GLY A 241 11.51 4.22 6.42
N ALA A 242 11.98 3.31 5.58
CA ALA A 242 11.22 2.13 5.18
C ALA A 242 11.24 1.03 6.26
N THR A 243 10.15 0.26 6.32
CA THR A 243 10.08 -0.99 7.09
C THR A 243 10.30 -2.17 6.15
N PHE A 244 11.35 -2.95 6.40
CA PHE A 244 11.63 -4.19 5.68
C PHE A 244 11.20 -5.40 6.50
N GLU A 245 10.44 -6.29 5.87
CA GLU A 245 9.99 -7.56 6.42
C GLU A 245 10.66 -8.69 5.66
N SER A 246 11.60 -9.37 6.33
CA SER A 246 12.28 -10.54 5.76
C SER A 246 11.29 -11.68 5.55
N ALA A 247 11.37 -12.31 4.38
CA ALA A 247 10.72 -13.59 4.08
C ALA A 247 11.69 -14.77 4.26
N ILE A 248 12.92 -14.52 4.73
CA ILE A 248 13.88 -15.56 5.06
C ILE A 248 13.50 -16.18 6.41
N GLY A 249 13.07 -17.44 6.38
CA GLY A 249 13.08 -18.30 7.56
C GLY A 249 14.45 -18.93 7.73
N ASN A 250 14.88 -19.21 8.97
CA ASN A 250 16.13 -19.95 9.23
C ASN A 250 16.14 -21.22 8.38
N GLY A 251 17.09 -21.32 7.44
CA GLY A 251 17.23 -22.49 6.58
C GLY A 251 16.14 -22.66 5.52
N ALA A 252 15.73 -21.59 4.83
CA ALA A 252 15.09 -21.73 3.52
C ALA A 252 16.07 -22.46 2.58
N SER A 253 15.92 -23.77 2.53
CA SER A 253 16.61 -24.70 1.66
C SER A 253 16.64 -24.13 0.25
N ASP A 254 17.84 -23.82 -0.25
CA ASP A 254 18.14 -23.83 -1.67
C ASP A 254 17.79 -25.24 -2.19
N THR A 255 16.53 -25.46 -2.56
CA THR A 255 16.20 -26.46 -3.58
C THR A 255 16.39 -25.76 -4.92
N GLY A 256 17.65 -25.49 -5.25
CA GLY A 256 18.05 -25.28 -6.63
C GLY A 256 17.73 -26.55 -7.42
N SER A 257 16.94 -26.40 -8.47
CA SER A 257 16.88 -27.38 -9.57
C SER A 257 17.89 -27.00 -10.64
#